data_AF-A0A139IR21-F1
#
_entry.id   AF-A0A139IR21-F1
#
_cell.length_a   1.000
_cell.length_b   1.000
_cell.length_c   1.000
_cell.angle_alpha   90.00
_cell.angle_beta   90.00
_cell.angle_gamma   90.00
#
_symmetry.space_group_name_H-M   'P 1'
#
loop_
_entity.id
_entity.type
_entity.pdbx_description
1 polymer ?
#
loop_
_entity_poly.entity_id
_entity_poly.type
_entity_poly.pdbx_seq_one_letter_code
_entity_poly.pdbx_strand_id
1 'polypeptide(L)'
;MHHDADTLNAAKGLLGLGECEEEALDGTYAASPSFAARILIDNAVLDLPQLYTKPSATILLTTLADLSSEPVSWEATPRTLTPHVSATSTPYPKKKKVKSEGLPGYLTKIVSSSLAWIEDEVAKERIWEAASQRLSERSGRTAMGAIQRTFVIPLPPLQDQNAGRHSPNETCPHLLCPDAYLDLTLHEPALTGDSLGLKTWASSYLLAKRMTLLRTSLPHLPIEATALELGSGTGLVGLAAAAILSHHVFLTDLPDIVPNLERNAEVNADSLNMHGGQVTCAVLDWNEPQSLHVNDTDDGYEARTFPLILAADPLYSSDHPRLLVNAVRYHLSSERHARVVIELPLRDAYAHERNDFRARMNAIGLHIVDEGEEIGYDDWLAHDDEPLEVRCWWTVWAWR
;
A
#
# COMPACT_ATOMS: atom_id res chain seq x y z
N MET A 1 59.95 -37.53 -27.25
CA MET A 1 59.42 -36.83 -28.43
C MET A 1 58.30 -35.95 -27.91
N HIS A 2 58.59 -34.69 -27.61
CA HIS A 2 58.48 -33.55 -28.55
C HIS A 2 57.06 -33.48 -29.15
N HIS A 3 56.31 -32.39 -29.08
CA HIS A 3 56.61 -30.99 -28.78
C HIS A 3 55.25 -30.28 -28.49
N ASP A 4 55.33 -29.25 -27.66
CA ASP A 4 54.72 -27.90 -27.78
C ASP A 4 53.38 -27.69 -28.51
N ALA A 5 52.47 -27.02 -27.79
CA ALA A 5 52.15 -25.60 -28.02
C ALA A 5 51.37 -25.11 -26.79
N ASP A 6 51.91 -24.18 -26.00
CA ASP A 6 51.62 -22.74 -26.15
C ASP A 6 50.11 -22.53 -26.33
N THR A 7 49.35 -21.99 -25.37
CA THR A 7 49.37 -20.55 -25.06
C THR A 7 48.31 -20.29 -23.98
N LEU A 8 48.66 -20.06 -22.71
CA LEU A 8 47.84 -19.21 -21.82
C LEU A 8 48.56 -18.82 -20.53
N ASN A 9 49.72 -18.16 -20.67
CA ASN A 9 50.24 -17.26 -19.64
C ASN A 9 51.26 -16.31 -20.30
N ALA A 10 50.78 -15.17 -20.81
CA ALA A 10 51.48 -13.88 -20.79
C ALA A 10 50.77 -12.86 -21.70
N ALA A 11 49.90 -12.05 -21.10
CA ALA A 11 49.77 -10.63 -21.42
C ALA A 11 49.13 -9.93 -20.21
N LYS A 12 49.92 -9.80 -19.14
CA LYS A 12 49.76 -8.76 -18.11
C LYS A 12 50.42 -7.49 -18.63
N GLY A 13 49.77 -6.34 -18.46
CA GLY A 13 50.40 -5.02 -18.50
C GLY A 13 49.48 -3.95 -19.09
N LEU A 14 49.27 -2.86 -18.33
CA LEU A 14 48.34 -1.73 -18.53
C LEU A 14 46.94 -2.02 -17.94
N LEU A 15 46.51 -1.51 -16.77
CA LEU A 15 46.79 -0.24 -16.12
C LEU A 15 46.55 -0.34 -14.60
N GLY A 16 47.62 -0.09 -13.83
CA GLY A 16 47.65 0.59 -12.54
C GLY A 16 46.63 0.23 -11.45
N LEU A 17 46.99 -0.72 -10.59
CA LEU A 17 46.53 -0.72 -9.20
C LEU A 17 47.77 -0.73 -8.32
N GLY A 18 48.05 0.43 -7.72
CA GLY A 18 49.09 0.60 -6.72
C GLY A 18 48.68 -0.09 -5.42
N GLU A 19 49.64 -0.77 -4.82
CA GLU A 19 49.59 -1.26 -3.46
C GLU A 19 49.53 -0.06 -2.50
N CYS A 20 48.63 -0.08 -1.53
CA CYS A 20 48.67 0.81 -0.38
C CYS A 20 48.44 -0.01 0.89
N GLU A 21 49.39 0.16 1.79
CA GLU A 21 49.61 -0.51 3.06
C GLU A 21 48.47 -0.26 4.06
N GLU A 22 48.13 -1.29 4.83
CA GLU A 22 47.23 -1.20 5.98
C GLU A 22 48.01 -0.56 7.15
N GLU A 23 47.88 0.76 7.33
CA GLU A 23 48.29 1.44 8.56
C GLU A 23 47.21 1.27 9.64
N ALA A 24 47.60 0.65 10.76
CA ALA A 24 46.83 0.60 11.99
C ALA A 24 46.84 1.97 12.68
N LEU A 25 45.67 2.56 12.88
CA LEU A 25 45.50 3.72 13.77
C LEU A 25 44.37 3.47 14.78
N ASP A 26 44.82 3.43 16.03
CA ASP A 26 44.07 3.48 17.28
C ASP A 26 43.29 4.80 17.37
N GLY A 27 42.03 4.74 17.79
CA GLY A 27 41.12 5.88 17.74
C GLY A 27 39.79 5.61 18.43
N THR A 28 39.80 5.72 19.75
CA THR A 28 38.62 5.68 20.62
C THR A 28 37.67 6.84 20.33
N TYR A 29 36.43 6.55 19.93
CA TYR A 29 35.29 7.44 20.11
C TYR A 29 34.03 6.63 20.48
N ALA A 30 33.51 6.90 21.67
CA ALA A 30 32.28 6.33 22.18
C ALA A 30 31.07 6.97 21.48
N ALA A 31 30.20 6.13 20.93
CA ALA A 31 28.85 6.52 20.51
C ALA A 31 27.84 5.50 21.07
N SER A 32 26.80 6.02 21.71
CA SER A 32 25.71 5.33 22.40
C SER A 32 24.94 4.34 21.52
N PRO A 33 24.46 3.19 22.03
CA PRO A 33 23.67 2.27 21.25
C PRO A 33 22.18 2.59 21.34
N SER A 34 21.60 3.05 20.22
CA SER A 34 20.22 2.73 19.84
C SER A 34 20.31 1.99 18.51
N PHE A 35 20.43 0.66 18.59
CA PHE A 35 20.47 -0.22 17.43
C PHE A 35 19.26 -1.14 17.52
N ALA A 36 18.20 -0.81 16.79
CA ALA A 36 17.21 -1.78 16.37
C ALA A 36 17.93 -2.73 15.40
N ALA A 37 18.29 -3.92 15.89
CA ALA A 37 18.93 -4.94 15.09
C ALA A 37 17.94 -5.46 14.04
N ARG A 38 18.00 -4.91 12.83
CA ARG A 38 17.47 -5.55 11.62
C ARG A 38 18.26 -6.84 11.40
N ILE A 39 17.66 -7.95 11.80
CA ILE A 39 18.19 -9.27 11.52
C ILE A 39 18.09 -9.51 10.00
N LEU A 40 19.22 -9.39 9.31
CA LEU A 40 19.43 -9.98 7.98
C LEU A 40 19.72 -11.48 8.21
N ILE A 41 18.70 -12.34 8.15
CA ILE A 41 18.91 -13.80 8.15
C ILE A 41 19.36 -14.23 6.75
N ASP A 42 20.68 -14.34 6.57
CA ASP A 42 21.29 -15.13 5.52
C ASP A 42 21.20 -16.62 5.89
N ASN A 43 20.52 -17.43 5.07
CA ASN A 43 20.62 -18.90 4.96
C ASN A 43 20.84 -19.75 6.25
N ALA A 44 20.32 -19.31 7.40
CA ALA A 44 20.49 -20.02 8.66
C ALA A 44 19.44 -21.12 8.81
N VAL A 45 19.87 -22.34 9.16
CA VAL A 45 19.01 -23.29 9.87
C VAL A 45 18.54 -22.57 11.14
N LEU A 46 17.24 -22.31 11.27
CA LEU A 46 16.70 -21.68 12.46
C LEU A 46 16.92 -22.62 13.66
N ASP A 47 17.84 -22.26 14.56
CA ASP A 47 18.09 -22.99 15.80
C ASP A 47 16.97 -22.68 16.81
N LEU A 48 15.80 -23.27 16.58
CA LEU A 48 14.61 -23.05 17.40
C LEU A 48 14.70 -23.87 18.70
N PRO A 49 14.28 -23.29 19.86
CA PRO A 49 14.32 -23.99 21.13
C PRO A 49 13.42 -25.22 21.09
N GLN A 50 14.02 -26.39 21.32
CA GLN A 50 13.33 -27.66 21.23
C GLN A 50 12.49 -27.93 22.49
N LEU A 51 11.21 -28.25 22.35
CA LEU A 51 10.32 -28.42 23.52
C LEU A 51 10.77 -29.51 24.51
N TYR A 52 11.49 -30.53 24.05
CA TYR A 52 12.02 -31.57 24.94
C TYR A 52 13.11 -31.06 25.90
N THR A 53 13.76 -29.93 25.62
CA THR A 53 14.73 -29.30 26.52
C THR A 53 14.06 -28.44 27.60
N LYS A 54 12.72 -28.36 27.60
CA LYS A 54 11.91 -27.60 28.56
C LYS A 54 12.35 -26.12 28.66
N PRO A 55 12.36 -25.37 27.54
CA PRO A 55 12.75 -23.96 27.54
C PRO A 55 11.84 -23.13 28.45
N SER A 56 12.37 -22.07 29.06
CA SER A 56 11.56 -21.18 29.90
C SER A 56 10.48 -20.45 29.08
N ALA A 57 9.43 -19.99 29.76
CA ALA A 57 8.38 -19.19 29.13
C ALA A 57 8.93 -17.96 28.41
N THR A 58 9.90 -17.28 29.03
CA THR A 58 10.57 -16.11 28.44
C THR A 58 11.25 -16.46 27.13
N ILE A 59 11.98 -17.58 27.07
CA ILE A 59 12.67 -18.00 25.83
C ILE A 59 11.64 -18.25 24.72
N LEU A 60 10.57 -18.99 25.01
CA LEU A 60 9.53 -19.26 24.02
C LEU A 60 8.84 -17.99 23.52
N LEU A 61 8.48 -17.07 24.42
CA LEU A 61 7.83 -15.80 24.05
C LEU A 61 8.76 -14.91 23.22
N THR A 62 10.04 -14.79 23.59
CA THR A 62 11.02 -14.03 22.79
C THR A 62 11.19 -14.65 21.41
N THR A 63 11.38 -15.97 21.33
CA THR A 63 11.47 -16.66 20.03
C THR A 63 10.21 -16.45 19.19
N LEU A 64 9.02 -16.54 19.78
CA LEU A 64 7.77 -16.30 19.06
C LEU A 64 7.59 -14.85 18.62
N ALA A 65 8.14 -13.88 19.35
CA ALA A 65 8.19 -12.49 18.93
C ALA A 65 9.12 -12.31 17.73
N ASP A 66 10.31 -12.93 17.76
CA ASP A 66 11.29 -12.90 16.66
C ASP A 66 10.76 -13.60 15.39
N LEU A 67 9.86 -14.56 15.57
CA LEU A 67 9.16 -15.26 14.48
C LEU A 67 7.95 -14.47 13.95
N SER A 68 7.66 -13.25 14.41
CA SER A 68 6.59 -12.44 13.81
C SER A 68 6.88 -12.14 12.34
N SER A 69 5.85 -12.13 11.50
CA SER A 69 5.99 -11.69 10.11
C SER A 69 5.17 -10.43 9.87
N GLU A 70 5.84 -9.40 9.35
CA GLU A 70 5.16 -8.22 8.81
C GLU A 70 4.29 -8.62 7.60
N PRO A 71 3.18 -7.90 7.36
CA PRO A 71 2.39 -8.06 6.14
C PRO A 71 3.26 -7.95 4.90
N VAL A 72 2.87 -8.65 3.82
CA VAL A 72 3.57 -8.57 2.54
C VAL A 72 3.62 -7.12 2.08
N SER A 73 4.83 -6.62 1.80
CA SER A 73 5.03 -5.30 1.18
C SER A 73 4.74 -5.40 -0.31
N TRP A 74 3.97 -4.45 -0.84
CA TRP A 74 3.67 -4.34 -2.27
C TRP A 74 4.62 -3.38 -3.01
N GLU A 75 5.73 -2.99 -2.38
CA GLU A 75 6.83 -2.20 -2.97
C GLU A 75 7.61 -3.02 -4.01
N ALA A 76 7.03 -3.27 -5.18
CA ALA A 76 7.64 -4.02 -6.26
C ALA A 76 7.28 -3.42 -7.62
N THR A 77 8.24 -3.30 -8.53
CA THR A 77 8.00 -2.92 -9.94
C THR A 77 8.23 -4.10 -10.89
N PRO A 78 7.46 -4.24 -11.99
CA PRO A 78 7.51 -5.39 -12.88
C PRO A 78 8.83 -5.54 -13.62
N ARG A 79 9.28 -6.79 -13.82
CA ARG A 79 10.47 -7.13 -14.62
C ARG A 79 10.09 -7.55 -16.05
N THR A 80 9.50 -6.69 -16.86
CA THR A 80 9.27 -7.03 -18.27
C THR A 80 9.44 -5.84 -19.21
N LEU A 81 10.66 -5.75 -19.75
CA LEU A 81 11.09 -5.19 -21.03
C LEU A 81 9.99 -4.65 -21.96
N THR A 82 9.85 -3.32 -22.02
CA THR A 82 9.83 -2.52 -23.27
C THR A 82 10.21 -1.07 -22.93
N PRO A 83 11.06 -0.39 -23.72
CA PRO A 83 11.56 0.94 -23.35
C PRO A 83 10.61 2.03 -23.86
N HIS A 84 9.86 2.67 -22.97
CA HIS A 84 9.43 4.04 -23.22
C HIS A 84 9.46 4.88 -21.92
N VAL A 85 10.55 5.63 -21.84
CA VAL A 85 10.75 6.97 -21.27
C VAL A 85 10.22 7.25 -19.85
N SER A 86 11.20 7.30 -18.93
CA SER A 86 11.24 8.09 -17.68
C SER A 86 10.49 7.54 -16.47
N ALA A 87 11.09 6.58 -15.77
CA ALA A 87 10.90 6.41 -14.32
C ALA A 87 12.13 5.76 -13.69
N THR A 88 12.68 6.43 -12.68
CA THR A 88 13.81 6.01 -11.84
C THR A 88 13.53 4.61 -11.28
N SER A 89 14.29 3.62 -11.73
CA SER A 89 14.02 2.20 -11.46
C SER A 89 14.88 1.69 -10.29
N THR A 90 14.26 1.26 -9.20
CA THR A 90 14.90 0.43 -8.17
C THR A 90 14.30 -0.99 -8.23
N PRO A 91 15.11 -2.03 -8.50
CA PRO A 91 14.61 -3.38 -8.71
C PRO A 91 14.04 -3.99 -7.42
N TYR A 92 12.96 -4.77 -7.56
CA TYR A 92 12.47 -5.63 -6.47
C TYR A 92 13.62 -6.53 -6.00
N PRO A 93 14.10 -6.40 -4.75
CA PRO A 93 15.07 -7.33 -4.23
C PRO A 93 14.34 -8.67 -4.17
N LYS A 94 14.88 -9.67 -4.89
CA LYS A 94 14.56 -11.06 -4.56
C LYS A 94 14.95 -11.22 -3.10
N LYS A 95 13.98 -11.15 -2.17
CA LYS A 95 14.21 -11.71 -0.83
C LYS A 95 14.60 -13.15 -1.11
N LYS A 96 15.87 -13.51 -0.88
CA LYS A 96 16.31 -14.89 -0.93
C LYS A 96 15.36 -15.65 -0.01
N LYS A 97 14.59 -16.58 -0.57
CA LYS A 97 13.65 -17.42 0.17
C LYS A 97 14.45 -18.16 1.25
N VAL A 98 14.36 -17.71 2.51
CA VAL A 98 14.58 -18.62 3.63
C VAL A 98 13.39 -19.55 3.57
N LYS A 99 13.59 -20.77 3.07
CA LYS A 99 12.55 -21.79 3.12
C LYS A 99 12.20 -22.01 4.59
N SER A 100 10.99 -21.66 4.99
CA SER A 100 10.43 -21.97 6.31
C SER A 100 10.11 -23.47 6.47
N GLU A 101 10.90 -24.35 5.86
CA GLU A 101 10.74 -25.81 5.96
C GLU A 101 10.81 -26.20 7.44
N GLY A 102 9.68 -26.66 7.99
CA GLY A 102 9.55 -27.10 9.39
C GLY A 102 9.05 -26.06 10.39
N LEU A 103 8.99 -24.76 10.05
CA LEU A 103 8.47 -23.73 10.97
C LEU A 103 6.97 -23.90 11.29
N PRO A 104 6.07 -24.13 10.30
CA PRO A 104 4.68 -24.46 10.62
C PRO A 104 4.57 -25.71 11.51
N GLY A 105 5.43 -26.71 11.27
CA GLY A 105 5.50 -27.91 12.12
C GLY A 105 5.96 -27.61 13.54
N TYR A 106 6.91 -26.69 13.73
CA TYR A 106 7.37 -26.24 15.04
C TYR A 106 6.26 -25.50 15.81
N LEU A 107 5.59 -24.55 15.16
CA LEU A 107 4.48 -23.80 15.76
C LEU A 107 3.33 -24.72 16.17
N THR A 108 2.95 -25.67 15.31
CA THR A 108 1.95 -26.70 15.64
C THR A 108 2.36 -27.56 16.83
N LYS A 109 3.66 -27.88 16.99
CA LYS A 109 4.15 -28.59 18.18
C LYS A 109 4.02 -27.77 19.45
N ILE A 110 4.19 -26.44 19.40
CA ILE A 110 3.96 -25.56 20.55
C ILE A 110 2.47 -25.56 20.91
N VAL A 111 1.60 -25.31 19.93
CA VAL A 111 0.15 -25.24 20.11
C VAL A 111 -0.43 -26.55 20.66
N SER A 112 0.11 -27.70 20.23
CA SER A 112 -0.32 -29.02 20.71
C SER A 112 0.36 -29.49 22.01
N SER A 113 1.36 -28.76 22.51
CA SER A 113 2.04 -29.09 23.76
C SER A 113 1.25 -28.59 24.96
N SER A 114 1.13 -29.42 26.01
CA SER A 114 0.60 -28.98 27.30
C SER A 114 1.50 -28.00 28.05
N LEU A 115 2.75 -27.81 27.59
CA LEU A 115 3.77 -26.98 28.24
C LEU A 115 3.92 -27.30 29.74
N ALA A 116 3.78 -28.58 30.12
CA ALA A 116 3.64 -29.02 31.52
C ALA A 116 4.82 -28.67 32.45
N TRP A 117 5.96 -28.24 31.90
CA TRP A 117 7.12 -27.77 32.69
C TRP A 117 7.06 -26.28 33.05
N ILE A 118 6.08 -25.55 32.53
CA ILE A 118 5.79 -24.15 32.90
C ILE A 118 4.66 -24.19 33.94
N GLU A 119 4.82 -23.51 35.06
CA GLU A 119 3.80 -23.48 36.14
C GLU A 119 2.82 -22.32 35.97
N ASP A 120 3.26 -21.22 35.36
CA ASP A 120 2.45 -20.03 35.11
C ASP A 120 1.47 -20.28 33.96
N GLU A 121 0.19 -20.46 34.30
CA GLU A 121 -0.90 -20.66 33.35
C GLU A 121 -1.11 -19.46 32.42
N VAL A 122 -0.91 -18.23 32.90
CA VAL A 122 -1.03 -17.02 32.08
C VAL A 122 0.08 -16.98 31.05
N ALA A 123 1.30 -17.40 31.42
CA ALA A 123 2.40 -17.51 30.47
C ALA A 123 2.14 -18.59 29.41
N LYS A 124 1.53 -19.73 29.76
CA LYS A 124 1.13 -20.75 28.78
C LYS A 124 0.14 -20.22 27.77
N GLU A 125 -0.90 -19.53 28.25
CA GLU A 125 -1.92 -18.93 27.38
C GLU A 125 -1.29 -17.98 26.37
N ARG A 126 -0.41 -17.09 26.84
CA ARG A 126 0.35 -16.17 25.96
C ARG A 126 1.23 -16.90 24.94
N ILE A 127 1.85 -18.02 25.32
CA ILE A 127 2.69 -18.82 24.40
C ILE A 127 1.82 -19.47 23.32
N TRP A 128 0.71 -20.09 23.70
CA TRP A 128 -0.21 -20.71 22.74
C TRP A 128 -0.84 -19.68 21.81
N GLU A 129 -1.24 -18.52 22.34
CA GLU A 129 -1.77 -17.41 21.56
C GLU A 129 -0.72 -16.89 20.56
N ALA A 130 0.50 -16.58 21.03
CA ALA A 130 1.58 -16.13 20.16
C ALA A 130 1.93 -17.17 19.09
N ALA A 131 2.03 -18.45 19.43
CA ALA A 131 2.32 -19.52 18.47
C ALA A 131 1.21 -19.69 17.43
N SER A 132 -0.05 -19.60 17.85
CA SER A 132 -1.21 -19.65 16.95
C SER A 132 -1.24 -18.43 16.03
N GLN A 133 -0.90 -17.24 16.54
CA GLN A 133 -0.78 -16.02 15.76
C GLN A 133 0.31 -16.14 14.69
N ARG A 134 1.51 -16.61 15.05
CA ARG A 134 2.61 -16.85 14.09
C ARG A 134 2.26 -17.85 12.99
N LEU A 135 1.41 -18.84 13.32
CA LEU A 135 0.92 -19.84 12.37
C LEU A 135 -0.13 -19.23 11.42
N SER A 136 -1.06 -18.46 11.97
CA SER A 136 -2.10 -17.72 11.26
C SER A 136 -1.51 -16.71 10.26
N GLU A 137 -0.50 -15.93 10.68
CA GLU A 137 0.27 -14.99 9.85
C GLU A 137 0.84 -15.62 8.57
N ARG A 138 1.08 -16.93 8.60
CA ARG A 138 1.71 -17.70 7.51
C ARG A 138 0.74 -18.59 6.75
N SER A 139 -0.54 -18.53 7.08
CA SER A 139 -1.59 -19.38 6.49
C SER A 139 -2.40 -18.66 5.39
N GLY A 140 -1.90 -17.51 4.91
CA GLY A 140 -2.55 -16.66 3.90
C GLY A 140 -3.56 -15.66 4.47
N ARG A 141 -3.92 -14.64 3.69
CA ARG A 141 -4.71 -13.48 4.16
C ARG A 141 -6.06 -13.81 4.79
N THR A 142 -6.72 -14.89 4.37
CA THR A 142 -8.00 -15.36 4.93
C THR A 142 -7.86 -15.96 6.33
N ALA A 143 -6.70 -16.51 6.66
CA ALA A 143 -6.42 -17.10 7.96
C ALA A 143 -5.79 -16.09 8.93
N MET A 144 -5.32 -14.94 8.43
CA MET A 144 -4.75 -13.84 9.21
C MET A 144 -5.82 -13.06 9.96
N GLY A 145 -5.51 -12.67 11.19
CA GLY A 145 -6.30 -11.71 11.96
C GLY A 145 -6.29 -10.31 11.35
N ALA A 146 -6.75 -9.32 12.13
CA ALA A 146 -6.61 -7.93 11.72
C ALA A 146 -5.13 -7.56 11.55
N ILE A 147 -4.84 -6.77 10.51
CA ILE A 147 -3.51 -6.27 10.21
C ILE A 147 -3.52 -4.75 10.21
N GLN A 148 -2.36 -4.18 10.52
CA GLN A 148 -2.07 -2.79 10.29
C GLN A 148 -0.94 -2.72 9.27
N ARG A 149 -1.13 -1.90 8.23
CA ARG A 149 -0.20 -1.79 7.10
C ARG A 149 0.04 -0.33 6.80
N THR A 150 1.30 0.03 6.60
CA THR A 150 1.70 1.35 6.13
C THR A 150 2.01 1.28 4.64
N PHE A 151 1.36 2.17 3.88
CA PHE A 151 1.55 2.36 2.45
C PHE A 151 2.38 3.62 2.22
N VAL A 152 3.39 3.52 1.35
CA VAL A 152 4.29 4.62 1.05
C VAL A 152 3.86 5.24 -0.28
N ILE A 153 3.32 6.45 -0.24
CA ILE A 153 2.79 7.15 -1.42
C ILE A 153 3.79 8.21 -1.86
N PRO A 154 4.32 8.20 -3.09
CA PRO A 154 5.22 9.25 -3.54
C PRO A 154 4.51 10.60 -3.55
N LEU A 155 5.12 11.63 -2.98
CA LEU A 155 4.62 13.00 -3.01
C LEU A 155 5.26 13.80 -4.14
N PRO A 156 4.52 14.74 -4.75
CA PRO A 156 5.15 15.70 -5.65
C PRO A 156 6.13 16.59 -4.87
N PRO A 157 7.25 17.03 -5.48
CA PRO A 157 8.12 18.00 -4.84
C PRO A 157 7.34 19.26 -4.48
N LEU A 158 7.53 19.79 -3.26
CA LEU A 158 6.97 21.07 -2.86
C LEU A 158 7.49 22.14 -3.84
N GLN A 159 6.60 22.64 -4.70
CA GLN A 159 6.89 23.83 -5.49
C GLN A 159 6.65 25.04 -4.60
N ASP A 160 7.70 25.82 -4.41
CA ASP A 160 7.68 27.05 -3.63
C ASP A 160 6.74 28.06 -4.28
N GLN A 161 5.49 28.15 -3.81
CA GLN A 161 4.50 29.09 -4.34
C GLN A 161 4.87 30.56 -4.03
N ASN A 162 5.95 30.80 -3.28
CA ASN A 162 6.44 32.13 -2.91
C ASN A 162 7.74 32.56 -3.61
N ALA A 163 8.19 31.86 -4.66
CA ALA A 163 9.40 32.23 -5.42
C ALA A 163 9.35 33.64 -6.06
N GLY A 164 8.23 34.36 -5.97
CA GLY A 164 8.09 35.76 -6.39
C GLY A 164 8.03 36.82 -5.27
N ARG A 165 8.14 36.46 -3.97
CA ARG A 165 7.91 37.42 -2.87
C ARG A 165 8.96 37.54 -1.77
N HIS A 166 10.06 36.79 -1.81
CA HIS A 166 11.08 36.91 -0.76
C HIS A 166 12.19 37.91 -1.10
N SER A 167 12.36 38.89 -0.20
CA SER A 167 13.52 39.78 -0.13
C SER A 167 14.77 38.96 0.21
N PRO A 168 15.99 39.31 -0.28
CA PRO A 168 17.16 38.41 -0.28
C PRO A 168 17.76 38.05 1.09
N ASN A 169 17.12 38.37 2.21
CA ASN A 169 17.80 38.41 3.52
C ASN A 169 17.06 37.76 4.70
N GLU A 170 16.06 36.92 4.47
CA GLU A 170 15.42 36.12 5.54
C GLU A 170 15.43 34.64 5.18
N THR A 171 16.56 33.97 5.41
CA THR A 171 16.63 32.51 5.42
C THR A 171 16.08 31.99 6.75
N CYS A 172 14.84 31.52 6.76
CA CYS A 172 14.31 30.70 7.86
C CYS A 172 14.94 29.30 7.78
N PRO A 173 15.77 28.85 8.76
CA PRO A 173 16.52 27.59 8.64
C PRO A 173 15.70 26.32 8.94
N HIS A 174 14.35 26.37 8.96
CA HIS A 174 13.51 25.29 9.47
C HIS A 174 12.50 24.67 8.48
N LEU A 175 12.54 25.01 7.18
CA LEU A 175 11.59 24.50 6.16
C LEU A 175 12.22 23.59 5.10
N LEU A 176 13.19 22.75 5.50
CA LEU A 176 13.64 21.64 4.67
C LEU A 176 13.47 20.35 5.49
N CYS A 177 12.25 19.82 5.48
CA CYS A 177 12.07 18.38 5.66
C CYS A 177 11.50 17.80 4.36
N PRO A 178 12.12 16.73 3.80
CA PRO A 178 12.16 16.46 2.37
C PRO A 178 11.52 15.12 2.05
N ASP A 179 10.41 14.77 2.70
CA ASP A 179 9.86 13.45 2.45
C ASP A 179 9.14 13.48 1.11
N ALA A 180 9.83 12.94 0.10
CA ALA A 180 9.30 12.65 -1.24
C ALA A 180 8.18 11.59 -1.20
N TYR A 181 7.69 11.25 0.00
CA TYR A 181 6.78 10.17 0.28
C TYR A 181 5.87 10.54 1.47
N LEU A 182 4.66 9.99 1.45
CA LEU A 182 3.64 10.07 2.47
C LEU A 182 3.37 8.66 2.98
N ASP A 183 3.52 8.46 4.28
CA ASP A 183 3.19 7.20 4.93
C ASP A 183 1.73 7.22 5.38
N LEU A 184 0.90 6.35 4.78
CA LEU A 184 -0.49 6.16 5.15
C LEU A 184 -0.67 4.81 5.84
N THR A 185 -1.08 4.84 7.11
CA THR A 185 -1.24 3.63 7.91
C THR A 185 -2.72 3.26 8.00
N LEU A 186 -3.07 2.07 7.53
CA LEU A 186 -4.44 1.57 7.50
C LEU A 186 -4.59 0.34 8.39
N HIS A 187 -5.74 0.26 9.06
CA HIS A 187 -6.25 -0.94 9.70
C HIS A 187 -7.13 -1.72 8.71
N GLU A 188 -6.79 -2.99 8.53
CA GLU A 188 -7.58 -3.95 7.77
C GLU A 188 -8.00 -5.08 8.73
N PRO A 189 -9.28 -5.21 9.08
CA PRO A 189 -9.73 -6.29 9.96
C PRO A 189 -9.53 -7.69 9.33
N ALA A 190 -9.78 -8.72 10.14
CA ALA A 190 -9.74 -10.10 9.66
C ALA A 190 -10.73 -10.28 8.49
N LEU A 191 -10.31 -10.98 7.43
CA LEU A 191 -11.14 -11.19 6.25
C LEU A 191 -12.10 -12.35 6.50
N THR A 192 -13.26 -12.05 7.08
CA THR A 192 -14.30 -13.02 7.43
C THR A 192 -15.62 -12.71 6.72
N GLY A 193 -16.24 -13.69 6.05
CA GLY A 193 -17.54 -13.50 5.38
C GLY A 193 -17.50 -12.39 4.32
N ASP A 194 -18.44 -11.45 4.38
CA ASP A 194 -18.67 -10.38 3.39
C ASP A 194 -17.77 -9.13 3.57
N SER A 195 -16.65 -9.23 4.30
CA SER A 195 -15.76 -8.11 4.64
C SER A 195 -14.80 -7.68 3.53
N LEU A 196 -15.15 -7.90 2.26
CA LEU A 196 -14.29 -7.59 1.10
C LEU A 196 -13.93 -6.09 1.00
N GLY A 197 -14.84 -5.21 1.43
CA GLY A 197 -14.62 -3.76 1.47
C GLY A 197 -13.64 -3.30 2.56
N LEU A 198 -13.31 -4.17 3.51
CA LEU A 198 -12.40 -3.86 4.63
C LEU A 198 -10.94 -4.27 4.36
N LYS A 199 -10.68 -4.84 3.18
CA LYS A 199 -9.33 -5.18 2.70
C LYS A 199 -8.87 -4.09 1.71
N THR A 200 -7.61 -3.68 1.80
CA THR A 200 -7.02 -2.84 0.75
C THR A 200 -6.68 -3.70 -0.46
N TRP A 201 -6.95 -3.24 -1.68
CA TRP A 201 -6.68 -3.98 -2.91
C TRP A 201 -5.54 -3.35 -3.71
N ALA A 202 -4.87 -4.15 -4.56
CA ALA A 202 -3.73 -3.70 -5.35
C ALA A 202 -4.03 -2.45 -6.20
N SER A 203 -5.22 -2.40 -6.79
CA SER A 203 -5.76 -1.25 -7.53
C SER A 203 -5.81 0.04 -6.71
N SER A 204 -6.17 -0.03 -5.43
CA SER A 204 -6.18 1.13 -4.54
C SER A 204 -4.76 1.67 -4.34
N TYR A 205 -3.78 0.79 -4.17
CA TYR A 205 -2.39 1.22 -4.00
C TYR A 205 -1.78 1.80 -5.27
N LEU A 206 -2.05 1.17 -6.41
CA LEU A 206 -1.64 1.67 -7.72
C LEU A 206 -2.26 3.05 -7.98
N LEU A 207 -3.57 3.21 -7.80
CA LEU A 207 -4.25 4.49 -8.02
C LEU A 207 -3.72 5.57 -7.08
N ALA A 208 -3.52 5.25 -5.79
CA ALA A 208 -2.98 6.19 -4.81
C ALA A 208 -1.60 6.73 -5.23
N LYS A 209 -0.70 5.88 -5.76
CA LYS A 209 0.59 6.33 -6.31
C LYS A 209 0.43 7.11 -7.61
N ARG A 210 -0.50 6.66 -8.47
CA ARG A 210 -0.80 7.28 -9.78
C ARG A 210 -1.32 8.71 -9.62
N MET A 211 -2.00 9.03 -8.51
CA MET A 211 -2.48 10.39 -8.22
C MET A 211 -1.37 11.45 -8.29
N THR A 212 -0.13 11.12 -7.94
CA THR A 212 1.01 12.06 -8.04
C THR A 212 1.33 12.41 -9.49
N LEU A 213 1.19 11.45 -10.41
CA LEU A 213 1.36 11.69 -11.84
C LEU A 213 0.14 12.44 -12.41
N LEU A 214 -1.06 12.00 -12.03
CA LEU A 214 -2.31 12.60 -12.49
C LEU A 214 -2.51 14.04 -12.02
N ARG A 215 -1.93 14.44 -10.87
CA ARG A 215 -1.95 15.85 -10.41
C ARG A 215 -1.52 16.83 -11.50
N THR A 216 -0.60 16.44 -12.37
CA THR A 216 -0.08 17.32 -13.44
C THR A 216 -0.94 17.32 -14.71
N SER A 217 -1.74 16.28 -14.94
CA SER A 217 -2.60 16.17 -16.13
C SER A 217 -4.07 16.48 -15.84
N LEU A 218 -4.52 16.34 -14.60
CA LEU A 218 -5.85 16.73 -14.15
C LEU A 218 -5.99 18.26 -14.17
N PRO A 219 -7.19 18.78 -14.49
CA PRO A 219 -7.47 20.21 -14.33
C PRO A 219 -7.24 20.65 -12.89
N HIS A 220 -6.75 21.87 -12.70
CA HIS A 220 -6.67 22.47 -11.37
C HIS A 220 -8.07 22.58 -10.77
N LEU A 221 -8.21 22.05 -9.55
CA LEU A 221 -9.42 22.20 -8.77
C LEU A 221 -9.47 23.62 -8.18
N PRO A 222 -10.66 24.24 -8.09
CA PRO A 222 -10.84 25.45 -7.30
C PRO A 222 -10.42 25.23 -5.83
N ILE A 223 -9.88 26.26 -5.17
CA ILE A 223 -9.35 26.17 -3.80
C ILE A 223 -10.36 25.56 -2.81
N GLU A 224 -11.63 25.93 -2.93
CA GLU A 224 -12.71 25.47 -2.04
C GLU A 224 -13.40 24.19 -2.55
N ALA A 225 -12.91 23.59 -3.64
CA ALA A 225 -13.52 22.40 -4.19
C ALA A 225 -13.24 21.19 -3.32
N THR A 226 -14.26 20.34 -3.18
CA THR A 226 -14.12 19.04 -2.54
C THR A 226 -14.15 17.95 -3.61
N ALA A 227 -13.34 16.90 -3.45
CA ALA A 227 -13.44 15.70 -4.25
C ALA A 227 -14.29 14.62 -3.55
N LEU A 228 -14.71 13.60 -4.28
CA LEU A 228 -15.46 12.46 -3.77
C LEU A 228 -14.75 11.16 -4.17
N GLU A 229 -14.58 10.23 -3.25
CA GLU A 229 -14.24 8.84 -3.55
C GLU A 229 -15.46 7.95 -3.33
N LEU A 230 -15.81 7.16 -4.34
CA LEU A 230 -16.90 6.20 -4.32
C LEU A 230 -16.35 4.81 -4.02
N GLY A 231 -16.86 4.16 -2.97
CA GLY A 231 -16.42 2.82 -2.58
C GLY A 231 -14.99 2.86 -2.04
N SER A 232 -14.74 3.74 -1.06
CA SER A 232 -13.42 3.99 -0.50
C SER A 232 -12.79 2.77 0.19
N GLY A 233 -13.61 1.83 0.67
CA GLY A 233 -13.16 0.68 1.45
C GLY A 233 -12.32 1.09 2.66
N THR A 234 -11.01 0.89 2.55
CA THR A 234 -10.04 1.29 3.59
C THR A 234 -9.64 2.77 3.55
N GLY A 235 -9.94 3.49 2.46
CA GLY A 235 -9.70 4.93 2.28
C GLY A 235 -8.38 5.30 1.59
N LEU A 236 -7.56 4.33 1.18
CA LEU A 236 -6.20 4.59 0.70
C LEU A 236 -6.11 5.65 -0.40
N VAL A 237 -6.98 5.58 -1.41
CA VAL A 237 -6.89 6.49 -2.57
C VAL A 237 -7.32 7.90 -2.17
N GLY A 238 -8.45 8.06 -1.49
CA GLY A 238 -8.92 9.38 -1.09
C GLY A 238 -8.02 10.06 -0.06
N LEU A 239 -7.42 9.30 0.87
CA LEU A 239 -6.39 9.81 1.80
C LEU A 239 -5.17 10.33 1.02
N ALA A 240 -4.65 9.53 0.08
CA ALA A 240 -3.54 9.94 -0.77
C ALA A 240 -3.88 11.18 -1.62
N ALA A 241 -5.07 11.19 -2.23
CA ALA A 241 -5.54 12.30 -3.05
C ALA A 241 -5.68 13.59 -2.24
N ALA A 242 -6.20 13.53 -1.01
CA ALA A 242 -6.31 14.69 -0.12
C ALA A 242 -4.95 15.36 0.09
N ALA A 243 -3.92 14.59 0.42
CA ALA A 243 -2.57 15.10 0.62
C ALA A 243 -1.90 15.58 -0.68
N ILE A 244 -1.99 14.80 -1.77
CA ILE A 244 -1.34 15.12 -3.05
C ILE A 244 -1.93 16.37 -3.70
N LEU A 245 -3.25 16.53 -3.61
CA LEU A 245 -3.96 17.67 -4.19
C LEU A 245 -4.01 18.85 -3.22
N SER A 246 -3.77 18.65 -1.92
CA SER A 246 -4.01 19.65 -0.87
C SER A 246 -5.46 20.15 -0.88
N HIS A 247 -6.40 19.21 -0.95
CA HIS A 247 -7.84 19.48 -1.00
C HIS A 247 -8.60 18.60 -0.01
N HIS A 248 -9.86 18.95 0.22
CA HIS A 248 -10.79 18.13 0.98
C HIS A 248 -11.36 17.00 0.11
N VAL A 249 -11.44 15.79 0.64
CA VAL A 249 -12.04 14.62 -0.04
C VAL A 249 -13.11 13.96 0.83
N PHE A 250 -14.29 13.72 0.27
CA PHE A 250 -15.29 12.83 0.87
C PHE A 250 -14.92 11.38 0.58
N LEU A 251 -14.74 10.58 1.63
CA LEU A 251 -14.52 9.14 1.53
C LEU A 251 -15.86 8.45 1.77
N THR A 252 -16.37 7.70 0.80
CA THR A 252 -17.72 7.15 0.89
C THR A 252 -17.80 5.66 0.66
N ASP A 253 -18.60 5.00 1.50
CA ASP A 253 -18.87 3.57 1.39
C ASP A 253 -20.20 3.20 2.10
N LEU A 254 -20.50 1.91 2.21
CA LEU A 254 -21.66 1.38 2.92
C LEU A 254 -21.54 1.55 4.45
N PRO A 255 -22.67 1.56 5.20
CA PRO A 255 -22.68 1.74 6.65
C PRO A 255 -21.74 0.82 7.43
N ASP A 256 -21.59 -0.43 6.98
CA ASP A 256 -20.74 -1.43 7.65
C ASP A 256 -19.24 -1.19 7.43
N ILE A 257 -18.86 -0.38 6.44
CA ILE A 257 -17.46 -0.08 6.07
C ILE A 257 -16.99 1.24 6.70
N VAL A 258 -17.89 2.23 6.78
CA VAL A 258 -17.59 3.59 7.25
C VAL A 258 -16.91 3.63 8.63
N PRO A 259 -17.28 2.83 9.66
CA PRO A 259 -16.58 2.87 10.95
C PRO A 259 -15.09 2.52 10.88
N ASN A 260 -14.68 1.63 9.95
CA ASN A 260 -13.26 1.35 9.74
C ASN A 260 -12.58 2.44 8.91
N LEU A 261 -13.29 3.00 7.94
CA LEU A 261 -12.83 4.12 7.12
C LEU A 261 -12.54 5.35 7.98
N GLU A 262 -13.42 5.67 8.95
CA GLU A 262 -13.24 6.73 9.94
C GLU A 262 -12.00 6.51 10.80
N ARG A 263 -11.82 5.31 11.34
CA ARG A 263 -10.61 4.94 12.09
C ARG A 263 -9.35 5.18 11.26
N ASN A 264 -9.36 4.79 9.99
CA ASN A 264 -8.22 5.00 9.09
C ASN A 264 -8.01 6.48 8.79
N ALA A 265 -9.06 7.27 8.60
CA ALA A 265 -8.96 8.71 8.42
C ALA A 265 -8.36 9.41 9.65
N GLU A 266 -8.81 9.05 10.86
CA GLU A 266 -8.33 9.61 12.12
C GLU A 266 -6.83 9.37 12.33
N VAL A 267 -6.36 8.14 12.10
CA VAL A 267 -4.95 7.77 12.27
C VAL A 267 -4.02 8.58 11.34
N ASN A 268 -4.52 9.03 10.19
CA ASN A 268 -3.73 9.75 9.20
C ASN A 268 -3.99 11.26 9.20
N ALA A 269 -4.88 11.78 10.04
CA ALA A 269 -5.33 13.18 9.99
C ALA A 269 -4.19 14.19 10.10
N ASP A 270 -3.24 13.98 11.02
CA ASP A 270 -2.08 14.86 11.19
C ASP A 270 -1.18 14.87 9.94
N SER A 271 -0.94 13.69 9.36
CA SER A 271 -0.18 13.55 8.11
C SER A 271 -0.84 14.30 6.96
N LEU A 272 -2.16 14.21 6.81
CA LEU A 272 -2.90 14.95 5.79
C LEU A 272 -2.85 16.46 6.01
N ASN A 273 -3.06 16.90 7.25
CA ASN A 273 -3.05 18.32 7.62
C ASN A 273 -1.70 18.98 7.30
N MET A 274 -0.57 18.27 7.49
CA MET A 274 0.76 18.76 7.10
C MET A 274 0.89 19.06 5.60
N HIS A 275 0.08 18.41 4.76
CA HIS A 275 0.04 18.63 3.32
C HIS A 275 -1.17 19.47 2.86
N GLY A 276 -1.91 20.08 3.78
CA GLY A 276 -3.11 20.86 3.47
C GLY A 276 -4.28 20.02 2.95
N GLY A 277 -4.24 18.70 3.14
CA GLY A 277 -5.32 17.79 2.81
C GLY A 277 -6.26 17.57 3.99
N GLN A 278 -7.53 17.34 3.70
CA GLN A 278 -8.54 16.98 4.71
C GLN A 278 -9.46 15.89 4.16
N VAL A 279 -10.08 15.13 5.04
CA VAL A 279 -11.06 14.11 4.64
C VAL A 279 -12.30 14.14 5.53
N THR A 280 -13.43 13.74 4.96
CA THR A 280 -14.67 13.46 5.71
C THR A 280 -15.22 12.13 5.25
N CYS A 281 -15.48 11.24 6.20
CA CYS A 281 -16.12 9.96 5.92
C CYS A 281 -17.64 10.15 5.87
N ALA A 282 -18.29 9.43 4.96
CA ALA A 282 -19.74 9.49 4.80
C ALA A 282 -20.29 8.17 4.28
N VAL A 283 -21.53 7.86 4.65
CA VAL A 283 -22.29 6.75 4.08
C VAL A 283 -22.83 7.18 2.72
N LEU A 284 -22.63 6.36 1.70
CA LEU A 284 -23.27 6.50 0.39
C LEU A 284 -23.58 5.13 -0.21
N ASP A 285 -24.86 4.73 -0.15
CA ASP A 285 -25.35 3.58 -0.91
C ASP A 285 -25.69 4.02 -2.33
N TRP A 286 -25.04 3.41 -3.33
CA TRP A 286 -25.28 3.73 -4.73
C TRP A 286 -26.69 3.37 -5.24
N ASN A 287 -27.47 2.57 -4.49
CA ASN A 287 -28.89 2.38 -4.75
C ASN A 287 -29.71 3.65 -4.48
N GLU A 288 -29.20 4.52 -3.61
CA GLU A 288 -29.81 5.78 -3.21
C GLU A 288 -28.77 6.92 -3.32
N PRO A 289 -28.32 7.28 -4.53
CA PRO A 289 -27.22 8.23 -4.71
C PRO A 289 -27.53 9.65 -4.19
N GLN A 290 -28.79 9.98 -3.92
CA GLN A 290 -29.17 11.22 -3.25
C GLN A 290 -28.90 11.22 -1.74
N SER A 291 -28.73 10.05 -1.13
CA SER A 291 -28.63 9.80 0.31
C SER A 291 -27.17 9.69 0.73
N LEU A 292 -26.42 10.80 0.58
CA LEU A 292 -25.09 10.94 1.20
C LEU A 292 -25.30 11.30 2.67
N HIS A 293 -24.68 10.61 3.64
CA HIS A 293 -24.83 10.92 5.07
C HIS A 293 -23.49 11.10 5.77
N VAL A 294 -23.30 12.21 6.47
CA VAL A 294 -22.08 12.63 7.17
C VAL A 294 -22.45 12.66 8.65
N ASN A 295 -21.96 11.67 9.40
CA ASN A 295 -22.40 11.37 10.77
C ASN A 295 -23.91 11.03 10.87
N ASP A 296 -24.36 10.64 12.06
CA ASP A 296 -25.79 10.39 12.38
C ASP A 296 -26.67 11.66 12.38
N THR A 297 -26.15 12.81 11.95
CA THR A 297 -26.91 14.05 11.86
C THR A 297 -27.66 14.11 10.53
N ASP A 298 -28.97 13.88 10.62
CA ASP A 298 -29.97 13.99 9.54
C ASP A 298 -30.21 15.46 9.13
N ASP A 299 -29.13 16.22 8.95
CA ASP A 299 -29.18 17.59 8.47
C ASP A 299 -29.38 17.55 6.95
N GLY A 300 -30.66 17.66 6.55
CA GLY A 300 -31.18 17.55 5.20
C GLY A 300 -30.21 17.92 4.07
N TYR A 301 -30.02 16.97 3.16
CA TYR A 301 -29.00 17.06 2.11
C TYR A 301 -29.43 17.95 0.95
N GLU A 302 -28.66 19.01 0.71
CA GLU A 302 -28.55 19.64 -0.61
C GLU A 302 -27.79 18.68 -1.56
N ALA A 303 -28.19 18.64 -2.83
CA ALA A 303 -27.48 17.89 -3.85
C ALA A 303 -26.02 18.39 -3.95
N ARG A 304 -25.07 17.56 -3.52
CA ARG A 304 -23.63 17.87 -3.59
C ARG A 304 -23.04 17.31 -4.87
N THR A 305 -22.43 18.19 -5.66
CA THR A 305 -21.65 17.83 -6.84
C THR A 305 -20.17 18.12 -6.64
N PHE A 306 -19.31 17.29 -7.21
CA PHE A 306 -17.86 17.32 -7.04
C PHE A 306 -17.18 17.46 -8.40
N PRO A 307 -16.17 18.33 -8.55
CA PRO A 307 -15.36 18.42 -9.77
C PRO A 307 -14.38 17.25 -9.95
N LEU A 308 -14.17 16.41 -8.93
CA LEU A 308 -13.37 15.21 -9.03
C LEU A 308 -14.06 14.06 -8.31
N ILE A 309 -14.27 12.95 -9.01
CA ILE A 309 -14.71 11.67 -8.45
C ILE A 309 -13.60 10.64 -8.64
N LEU A 310 -13.31 9.85 -7.60
CA LEU A 310 -12.33 8.76 -7.58
C LEU A 310 -13.04 7.42 -7.31
N ALA A 311 -12.54 6.31 -7.84
CA ALA A 311 -12.93 4.96 -7.41
C ALA A 311 -11.84 3.93 -7.76
N ALA A 312 -11.64 2.91 -6.92
CA ALA A 312 -10.71 1.81 -7.19
C ALA A 312 -11.38 0.44 -6.99
N ASP A 313 -11.29 -0.41 -8.00
CA ASP A 313 -11.92 -1.75 -8.06
C ASP A 313 -13.43 -1.82 -7.69
N PRO A 314 -14.29 -0.91 -8.18
CA PRO A 314 -15.71 -0.93 -7.83
C PRO A 314 -16.53 -2.04 -8.52
N LEU A 315 -15.96 -2.88 -9.40
CA LEU A 315 -16.73 -3.75 -10.31
C LEU A 315 -16.51 -5.25 -10.03
N TYR A 316 -17.31 -5.82 -9.13
CA TYR A 316 -17.29 -7.25 -8.79
C TYR A 316 -18.68 -7.90 -8.74
N SER A 317 -19.72 -7.19 -9.17
CA SER A 317 -21.09 -7.68 -9.33
C SER A 317 -21.72 -7.10 -10.59
N SER A 318 -22.69 -7.82 -11.18
CA SER A 318 -23.37 -7.43 -12.42
C SER A 318 -24.20 -6.14 -12.28
N ASP A 319 -24.58 -5.75 -11.06
CA ASP A 319 -25.29 -4.50 -10.79
C ASP A 319 -24.36 -3.28 -10.71
N HIS A 320 -23.09 -3.46 -10.41
CA HIS A 320 -22.15 -2.37 -10.14
C HIS A 320 -21.96 -1.39 -11.30
N PRO A 321 -21.90 -1.82 -12.57
CA PRO A 321 -21.84 -0.89 -13.69
C PRO A 321 -22.99 0.11 -13.70
N ARG A 322 -24.22 -0.33 -13.40
CA ARG A 322 -25.39 0.55 -13.33
C ARG A 322 -25.33 1.46 -12.11
N LEU A 323 -25.04 0.89 -10.95
CA LEU A 323 -25.03 1.61 -9.67
C LEU A 323 -23.95 2.70 -9.65
N LEU A 324 -22.72 2.35 -10.03
CA LEU A 324 -21.60 3.29 -10.08
C LEU A 324 -21.85 4.44 -11.04
N VAL A 325 -22.38 4.17 -12.24
CA VAL A 325 -22.68 5.23 -13.22
C VAL A 325 -23.79 6.15 -12.73
N ASN A 326 -24.77 5.63 -12.01
CA ASN A 326 -25.81 6.45 -11.40
C ASN A 326 -25.24 7.37 -10.31
N ALA A 327 -24.37 6.85 -9.44
CA ALA A 327 -23.67 7.65 -8.43
C ALA A 327 -22.79 8.74 -9.06
N VAL A 328 -21.98 8.38 -10.07
CA VAL A 328 -21.18 9.33 -10.85
C VAL A 328 -22.06 10.41 -11.49
N ARG A 329 -23.15 10.03 -12.15
CA ARG A 329 -24.05 10.98 -12.81
C ARG A 329 -24.68 11.96 -11.81
N TYR A 330 -25.02 11.49 -10.61
CA TYR A 330 -25.66 12.31 -9.58
C TYR A 330 -24.65 13.29 -8.95
N HIS A 331 -23.44 12.83 -8.68
CA HIS A 331 -22.44 13.58 -7.92
C HIS A 331 -21.42 14.33 -8.77
N LEU A 332 -21.28 14.08 -10.06
CA LEU A 332 -20.28 14.78 -10.86
C LEU A 332 -20.77 16.19 -11.21
N SER A 333 -19.95 17.21 -10.94
CA SER A 333 -20.21 18.59 -11.37
C SER A 333 -20.39 18.64 -12.89
N SER A 334 -21.36 19.43 -13.36
CA SER A 334 -21.58 19.66 -14.80
C SER A 334 -20.54 20.60 -15.43
N GLU A 335 -19.57 21.06 -14.67
CA GLU A 335 -18.51 21.95 -15.15
C GLU A 335 -17.55 21.22 -16.08
N ARG A 336 -17.01 21.96 -17.06
CA ARG A 336 -16.11 21.42 -18.10
C ARG A 336 -14.84 20.77 -17.54
N HIS A 337 -14.40 21.22 -16.37
CA HIS A 337 -13.19 20.71 -15.72
C HIS A 337 -13.45 19.50 -14.82
N ALA A 338 -14.71 19.06 -14.67
CA ALA A 338 -15.04 17.91 -13.85
C ALA A 338 -14.43 16.61 -14.41
N ARG A 339 -13.88 15.76 -13.54
CA ARG A 339 -13.22 14.50 -13.90
C ARG A 339 -13.69 13.33 -13.04
N VAL A 340 -13.69 12.15 -13.63
CA VAL A 340 -13.82 10.88 -12.91
C VAL A 340 -12.55 10.08 -13.16
N VAL A 341 -11.85 9.67 -12.10
CA VAL A 341 -10.66 8.83 -12.18
C VAL A 341 -10.99 7.48 -11.59
N ILE A 342 -10.82 6.42 -12.37
CA ILE A 342 -11.15 5.06 -11.94
C ILE A 342 -10.03 4.12 -12.30
N GLU A 343 -9.68 3.24 -11.36
CA GLU A 343 -8.80 2.10 -11.62
C GLU A 343 -9.52 0.76 -11.46
N LEU A 344 -9.40 -0.11 -12.45
CA LEU A 344 -10.07 -1.41 -12.50
C LEU A 344 -9.07 -2.54 -12.75
N PRO A 345 -9.07 -3.62 -11.95
CA PRO A 345 -8.27 -4.79 -12.27
C PRO A 345 -8.80 -5.48 -13.54
N LEU A 346 -7.87 -5.91 -14.39
CA LEU A 346 -8.12 -6.62 -15.63
C LEU A 346 -8.27 -8.12 -15.38
N ARG A 347 -9.31 -8.50 -14.63
CA ARG A 347 -9.68 -9.91 -14.41
C ARG A 347 -10.67 -10.36 -15.48
N ASP A 348 -10.46 -11.52 -16.11
CA ASP A 348 -11.33 -12.03 -17.17
C ASP A 348 -12.78 -12.21 -16.71
N ALA A 349 -12.97 -12.63 -15.46
CA ALA A 349 -14.28 -12.84 -14.85
C ALA A 349 -15.19 -11.59 -14.85
N TYR A 350 -14.60 -10.38 -14.87
CA TYR A 350 -15.32 -9.12 -14.82
C TYR A 350 -15.23 -8.31 -16.13
N ALA A 351 -14.86 -8.97 -17.24
CA ALA A 351 -14.74 -8.30 -18.53
C ALA A 351 -16.08 -7.74 -19.04
N HIS A 352 -17.18 -8.44 -18.76
CA HIS A 352 -18.52 -8.01 -19.13
C HIS A 352 -18.91 -6.72 -18.37
N GLU A 353 -18.68 -6.69 -17.06
CA GLU A 353 -18.98 -5.56 -16.18
C GLU A 353 -18.17 -4.31 -16.58
N ARG A 354 -16.88 -4.47 -16.91
CA ARG A 354 -16.05 -3.36 -17.42
C ARG A 354 -16.59 -2.79 -18.74
N ASN A 355 -17.04 -3.65 -19.65
CA ASN A 355 -17.61 -3.23 -20.93
C ASN A 355 -18.97 -2.52 -20.74
N ASP A 356 -19.84 -3.05 -19.89
CA ASP A 356 -21.12 -2.42 -19.55
C ASP A 356 -20.90 -1.05 -18.89
N PHE A 357 -19.96 -0.96 -17.94
CA PHE A 357 -19.58 0.29 -17.30
C PHE A 357 -19.12 1.33 -18.33
N ARG A 358 -18.21 0.95 -19.23
CA ARG A 358 -17.73 1.83 -20.31
C ARG A 358 -18.88 2.29 -21.22
N ALA A 359 -19.80 1.40 -21.58
CA ALA A 359 -20.95 1.75 -22.41
C ALA A 359 -21.90 2.74 -21.72
N ARG A 360 -22.18 2.53 -20.43
CA ARG A 360 -23.04 3.39 -19.61
C ARG A 360 -22.44 4.78 -19.36
N MET A 361 -21.15 4.86 -19.05
CA MET A 361 -20.43 6.15 -18.93
C MET A 361 -20.54 6.95 -20.24
N ASN A 362 -20.35 6.29 -21.39
CA ASN A 362 -20.55 6.92 -22.70
C ASN A 362 -22.00 7.39 -22.92
N ALA A 363 -22.98 6.58 -22.52
CA ALA A 363 -24.40 6.90 -22.69
C ALA A 363 -24.83 8.12 -21.87
N ILE A 364 -24.21 8.38 -20.72
CA ILE A 364 -24.48 9.60 -19.93
C ILE A 364 -23.72 10.83 -20.44
N GLY A 365 -22.81 10.68 -21.42
CA GLY A 365 -22.07 11.79 -22.04
C GLY A 365 -20.63 11.95 -21.54
N LEU A 366 -20.10 11.00 -20.78
CA LEU A 366 -18.69 10.96 -20.40
C LEU A 366 -17.87 10.22 -21.45
N HIS A 367 -16.60 10.59 -21.61
CA HIS A 367 -15.64 9.89 -22.46
C HIS A 367 -14.27 9.87 -21.80
N ILE A 368 -13.45 8.88 -22.14
CA ILE A 368 -12.08 8.76 -21.67
C ILE A 368 -11.23 9.84 -22.35
N VAL A 369 -10.50 10.60 -21.55
CA VAL A 369 -9.54 11.62 -22.00
C VAL A 369 -8.09 11.21 -21.75
N ASP A 370 -7.86 10.25 -20.84
CA ASP A 370 -6.56 9.64 -20.58
C ASP A 370 -6.77 8.23 -20.01
N GLU A 371 -5.89 7.28 -20.35
CA GLU A 371 -5.94 5.91 -19.84
C GLU A 371 -4.58 5.22 -19.94
N GLY A 372 -4.42 4.15 -19.18
CA GLY A 372 -3.25 3.30 -19.26
C GLY A 372 -3.39 2.05 -18.42
N GLU A 373 -2.39 1.19 -18.50
CA GLU A 373 -2.31 -0.03 -17.71
C GLU A 373 -1.09 0.00 -16.81
N GLU A 374 -1.22 -0.63 -15.64
CA GLU A 374 -0.14 -0.83 -14.71
C GLU A 374 -0.26 -2.18 -14.02
N ILE A 375 0.81 -2.61 -13.36
CA ILE A 375 0.88 -3.90 -12.69
C ILE A 375 1.29 -3.66 -11.24
N GLY A 376 0.50 -4.21 -10.34
CA GLY A 376 0.79 -4.25 -8.92
C GLY A 376 0.72 -5.67 -8.38
N TYR A 377 0.78 -5.77 -7.07
CA TYR A 377 0.80 -7.03 -6.35
C TYR A 377 -0.23 -6.98 -5.21
N ASP A 378 -0.77 -8.15 -4.87
CA ASP A 378 -1.74 -8.31 -3.79
C ASP A 378 -1.22 -9.37 -2.79
N ASP A 379 -1.99 -9.61 -1.72
CA ASP A 379 -1.69 -10.56 -0.64
C ASP A 379 -1.74 -12.04 -1.06
N TRP A 380 -2.16 -12.29 -2.30
CA TRP A 380 -2.30 -13.63 -2.86
C TRP A 380 -1.02 -14.07 -3.54
N LEU A 381 -0.73 -15.37 -3.46
CA LEU A 381 0.41 -15.98 -4.12
C LEU A 381 -0.05 -16.71 -5.39
N ALA A 382 0.78 -16.65 -6.43
CA ALA A 382 0.68 -17.52 -7.59
C ALA A 382 1.09 -18.96 -7.22
N HIS A 383 0.93 -19.91 -8.15
CA HIS A 383 1.20 -21.34 -7.91
C HIS A 383 2.65 -21.66 -7.49
N ASP A 384 3.59 -20.73 -7.66
CA ASP A 384 5.01 -20.88 -7.34
C ASP A 384 5.45 -20.12 -6.06
N ASP A 385 4.51 -19.73 -5.20
CA ASP A 385 4.74 -18.86 -4.03
C ASP A 385 5.38 -17.50 -4.43
N GLU A 386 5.11 -17.03 -5.63
CA GLU A 386 5.47 -15.68 -6.08
C GLU A 386 4.27 -14.74 -5.87
N PRO A 387 4.48 -13.45 -5.57
CA PRO A 387 3.38 -12.48 -5.45
C PRO A 387 2.48 -12.50 -6.68
N LEU A 388 1.17 -12.58 -6.48
CA LEU A 388 0.20 -12.55 -7.58
C LEU A 388 0.21 -11.17 -8.22
N GLU A 389 0.63 -11.12 -9.49
CA GLU A 389 0.54 -9.90 -10.30
C GLU A 389 -0.92 -9.58 -10.61
N VAL A 390 -1.29 -8.33 -10.36
CA VAL A 390 -2.60 -7.77 -10.70
C VAL A 390 -2.37 -6.68 -11.74
N ARG A 391 -2.80 -6.95 -12.98
CA ARG A 391 -2.86 -5.93 -14.02
C ARG A 391 -4.09 -5.08 -13.80
N CYS A 392 -3.91 -3.76 -13.80
CA CYS A 392 -4.97 -2.78 -13.66
C CYS A 392 -5.01 -1.84 -14.86
N TRP A 393 -6.20 -1.32 -15.13
CA TRP A 393 -6.47 -0.32 -16.15
C TRP A 393 -7.04 0.92 -15.46
N TRP A 394 -6.29 2.02 -15.52
CA TRP A 394 -6.71 3.31 -14.99
C TRP A 394 -7.26 4.19 -16.11
N THR A 395 -8.25 5.01 -15.78
CA THR A 395 -8.95 5.89 -16.71
C THR A 395 -9.25 7.24 -16.10
N VAL A 396 -9.21 8.28 -16.93
CA VAL A 396 -9.71 9.62 -16.62
C VAL A 396 -10.83 9.94 -17.59
N TRP A 397 -12.02 10.26 -17.06
CA TRP A 397 -13.22 10.58 -17.82
C TRP A 397 -13.57 12.06 -17.70
N ALA A 398 -14.13 12.62 -18.77
CA ALA A 398 -14.65 13.98 -18.81
C ALA A 398 -15.97 14.07 -19.59
N TRP A 399 -16.77 15.11 -19.33
CA TRP A 399 -17.93 15.45 -20.15
C TRP A 399 -17.50 15.73 -21.59
N ARG A 400 -18.33 15.28 -22.55
CA ARG A 400 -18.16 15.56 -23.99
C ARG A 400 -18.36 17.02 -24.34
#